data_AF-A0A2G2G0T2-F1
#
_entry.id   AF-A0A2G2G0T2-F1
#
_cell.length_a   1.000
_cell.length_b   1.000
_cell.length_c   1.000
_cell.angle_alpha   90.00
_cell.angle_beta   90.00
_cell.angle_gamma   90.00
#
_symmetry.space_group_name_H-M   'P 1'
#
loop_
_entity.id
_entity.type
_entity.pdbx_description
1 polymer ?
#
loop_
_entity_poly.entity_id
_entity_poly.type
_entity_poly.pdbx_seq_one_letter_code
_entity_poly.pdbx_strand_id
1 'polypeptide(L)'
;MAFYITKLLITTILIVLISEIAKRSSLMGALLAAIPLVSILAMTWMYVDTNNSTTAVEFSNRIVWLIAPSMTLFIVFPLLIKKGLSFYPSMFISISLTILAYYSVIFILEKFGVEL
;
A
#
# COMPACT_ATOMS: atom_id res chain seq x y z
N MET A 1 17.62 -17.16 -10.52
CA MET A 1 18.35 -15.90 -10.21
C MET A 1 17.94 -14.77 -11.14
N ALA A 2 18.05 -14.91 -12.48
CA ALA A 2 17.66 -13.87 -13.43
C ALA A 2 16.23 -13.34 -13.22
N PHE A 3 15.27 -14.22 -12.98
CA PHE A 3 13.88 -13.84 -12.69
C PHE A 3 13.72 -12.93 -11.46
N TYR A 4 14.42 -13.22 -10.35
CA TYR A 4 14.41 -12.38 -9.16
C TYR A 4 15.11 -11.03 -9.40
N ILE A 5 16.18 -11.01 -10.18
CA ILE A 5 16.86 -9.78 -10.59
C ILE A 5 15.89 -8.90 -11.40
N THR A 6 15.12 -9.48 -12.32
CA THR A 6 14.09 -8.76 -13.06
C THR A 6 13.02 -8.15 -12.15
N LYS A 7 12.50 -8.93 -11.18
CA LYS A 7 11.54 -8.42 -10.19
C LYS A 7 12.11 -7.24 -9.40
N LEU A 8 13.38 -7.35 -8.96
CA LEU A 8 14.07 -6.29 -8.22
C LEU A 8 14.26 -5.02 -9.06
N LEU A 9 14.71 -5.16 -10.32
CA LEU A 9 14.94 -4.03 -11.22
C LEU A 9 13.63 -3.28 -11.50
N ILE A 10 12.56 -4.00 -11.87
CA ILE A 10 11.26 -3.40 -12.15
C ILE A 10 10.73 -2.66 -10.92
N THR A 11 10.79 -3.28 -9.74
CA THR A 11 10.29 -2.69 -8.49
C THR A 11 11.09 -1.44 -8.11
N THR A 12 12.41 -1.51 -8.17
CA THR A 12 13.29 -0.39 -7.78
C THR A 12 13.14 0.79 -8.74
N ILE A 13 13.15 0.51 -10.06
CA ILE A 13 12.95 1.55 -11.09
C ILE A 13 11.59 2.23 -10.89
N LEU A 14 10.53 1.45 -10.64
CA LEU A 14 9.21 2.00 -10.41
C LEU A 14 9.17 2.94 -9.20
N ILE A 15 9.71 2.52 -8.06
CA ILE A 15 9.74 3.34 -6.83
C ILE A 15 10.52 4.64 -7.06
N VAL A 16 11.69 4.56 -7.69
CA VAL A 16 12.52 5.74 -7.99
C VAL A 16 11.77 6.68 -8.94
N LEU A 17 11.17 6.17 -10.01
CA LEU A 17 10.40 6.98 -10.96
C LEU A 17 9.24 7.70 -10.27
N ILE A 18 8.47 7.02 -9.43
CA ILE A 18 7.37 7.65 -8.68
C ILE A 18 7.91 8.78 -7.79
N SER A 19 9.02 8.54 -7.09
CA SER A 19 9.63 9.54 -6.21
C SER A 19 10.12 10.78 -6.97
N GLU A 20 10.71 10.60 -8.16
CA GLU A 20 11.19 11.69 -9.00
C GLU A 20 10.04 12.48 -9.64
N ILE A 21 8.96 11.79 -10.04
CA ILE A 21 7.75 12.44 -10.57
C ILE A 21 7.06 13.26 -9.46
N ALA A 22 6.97 12.72 -8.24
CA ALA A 22 6.36 13.41 -7.10
C ALA A 22 7.11 14.69 -6.70
N LYS A 23 8.44 14.75 -6.89
CA LYS A 23 9.23 15.98 -6.70
C LYS A 23 8.89 17.07 -7.71
N ARG A 24 8.50 16.69 -8.94
CA ARG A 24 8.17 17.63 -10.03
C ARG A 24 6.70 18.06 -10.01
N SER A 25 5.80 17.17 -9.61
CA SER A 25 4.36 17.45 -9.51
C SER A 25 3.76 16.70 -8.33
N SER A 26 3.26 17.46 -7.35
CA SER A 26 2.59 16.90 -6.17
C SER A 26 1.31 16.15 -6.53
N LEU A 27 0.54 16.66 -7.50
CA LEU A 27 -0.68 16.00 -7.98
C LEU A 27 -0.36 14.68 -8.67
N MET A 28 0.64 14.66 -9.57
CA MET A 28 1.04 13.41 -10.24
C MET A 28 1.62 12.41 -9.24
N GLY A 29 2.39 12.87 -8.26
CA GLY A 29 2.87 12.05 -7.15
C GLY A 29 1.73 11.43 -6.35
N ALA A 30 0.70 12.21 -6.01
CA ALA A 30 -0.48 11.72 -5.30
C ALA A 30 -1.28 10.71 -6.12
N LEU A 31 -1.48 10.95 -7.43
CA LEU A 31 -2.15 10.00 -8.32
C LEU A 31 -1.38 8.69 -8.42
N LEU A 32 -0.07 8.73 -8.66
CA LEU A 32 0.76 7.54 -8.74
C LEU A 32 0.80 6.75 -7.43
N ALA A 33 0.83 7.44 -6.29
CA ALA A 33 0.75 6.80 -4.97
C ALA A 33 -0.62 6.18 -4.67
N ALA A 34 -1.70 6.73 -5.23
CA ALA A 34 -3.06 6.21 -5.08
C ALA A 34 -3.35 5.01 -5.99
N ILE A 35 -2.65 4.89 -7.13
CA ILE A 35 -2.76 3.69 -7.98
C ILE A 35 -2.14 2.51 -7.22
N PRO A 36 -2.80 1.34 -7.15
CA PRO A 36 -2.31 0.16 -6.45
C PRO A 36 -1.21 -0.55 -7.25
N LEU A 37 -0.15 0.16 -7.64
CA LEU A 37 0.92 -0.33 -8.51
C LEU A 37 1.64 -1.56 -7.93
N VAL A 38 1.87 -1.55 -6.60
CA VAL A 38 2.45 -2.70 -5.90
C VAL A 38 1.54 -3.92 -6.03
N SER A 39 0.22 -3.73 -5.86
CA SER A 39 -0.74 -4.82 -5.99
C SER A 39 -0.83 -5.34 -7.42
N ILE A 40 -0.82 -4.45 -8.42
CA ILE A 40 -0.80 -4.82 -9.84
C ILE A 40 0.43 -5.67 -10.15
N LEU A 41 1.61 -5.24 -9.70
CA LEU A 41 2.84 -6.02 -9.86
C LEU A 41 2.76 -7.37 -9.16
N ALA A 42 2.31 -7.40 -7.90
CA ALA A 42 2.19 -8.64 -7.13
C ALA A 42 1.25 -9.64 -7.82
N MET A 43 0.06 -9.22 -8.24
CA MET A 43 -0.90 -10.06 -8.97
C MET A 43 -0.33 -10.53 -10.32
N THR A 44 0.40 -9.66 -11.04
CA THR A 44 1.07 -10.03 -12.29
C THR A 44 2.08 -11.13 -12.06
N TRP A 45 2.90 -11.01 -11.01
CA TRP A 45 3.88 -12.05 -10.68
C TRP A 45 3.22 -13.35 -10.22
N MET A 46 2.16 -13.28 -9.40
CA MET A 46 1.38 -14.46 -9.01
C MET A 46 0.86 -15.21 -10.23
N TYR A 47 0.31 -14.49 -11.21
CA TYR A 47 -0.15 -15.08 -12.46
C TYR A 47 1.00 -15.66 -13.28
N VAL A 48 2.11 -14.93 -13.45
CA VAL A 48 3.28 -15.42 -14.19
C VAL A 48 3.88 -16.68 -13.56
N ASP A 49 3.89 -16.76 -12.23
CA ASP A 49 4.46 -17.87 -11.47
C ASP A 49 3.56 -19.12 -11.47
N THR A 50 2.23 -18.94 -11.49
CA THR A 50 1.26 -20.04 -11.31
C THR A 50 0.40 -20.34 -12.55
N ASN A 51 0.39 -19.44 -13.53
CA ASN A 51 -0.53 -19.41 -14.66
C ASN A 51 -2.01 -19.53 -14.26
N ASN A 52 -2.36 -19.07 -13.04
CA ASN A 52 -3.68 -19.17 -12.45
C ASN A 52 -4.09 -17.80 -11.87
N SER A 53 -5.28 -17.33 -12.23
CA SER A 53 -5.82 -16.05 -11.76
C SER A 53 -6.49 -16.13 -10.38
N THR A 54 -6.76 -17.32 -9.86
CA THR A 54 -7.50 -17.51 -8.59
C THR A 54 -6.80 -16.83 -7.42
N THR A 55 -5.47 -16.98 -7.31
CA THR A 55 -4.66 -16.35 -6.27
C THR A 55 -4.64 -14.82 -6.39
N ALA A 56 -4.62 -14.29 -7.62
CA ALA A 56 -4.72 -12.85 -7.87
C ALA A 56 -6.10 -12.30 -7.50
N VAL A 57 -7.18 -13.05 -7.78
CA VAL A 57 -8.56 -12.69 -7.40
C VAL A 57 -8.70 -12.64 -5.88
N GLU A 58 -8.24 -13.68 -5.17
CA GLU A 58 -8.26 -13.71 -3.71
C GLU A 58 -7.46 -12.56 -3.10
N PHE A 59 -6.27 -12.27 -3.65
CA PHE A 59 -5.44 -11.16 -3.21
C PHE A 59 -6.14 -9.80 -3.43
N SER A 60 -6.77 -9.61 -4.59
CA SER A 60 -7.57 -8.41 -4.90
C SER A 60 -8.74 -8.22 -3.93
N ASN A 61 -9.49 -9.29 -3.65
CA ASN A 61 -10.62 -9.26 -2.72
C ASN A 61 -10.20 -8.85 -1.30
N ARG A 62 -9.03 -9.33 -0.86
CA ARG A 62 -8.46 -8.92 0.44
C ARG A 62 -8.10 -7.44 0.45
N ILE A 63 -7.42 -6.95 -0.60
CA ILE A 63 -6.98 -5.54 -0.68
C ILE A 63 -8.14 -4.56 -0.55
N VAL A 64 -9.32 -4.85 -1.12
CA VAL A 64 -10.50 -3.97 -1.05
C VAL A 64 -10.80 -3.54 0.39
N TRP A 65 -10.75 -4.47 1.33
CA TRP A 65 -10.98 -4.18 2.75
C TRP A 65 -9.82 -3.43 3.41
N LEU A 66 -8.60 -3.71 2.96
CA LEU A 66 -7.36 -3.17 3.53
C LEU A 66 -7.03 -1.74 3.05
N ILE A 67 -7.70 -1.25 2.00
CA ILE A 67 -7.60 0.15 1.58
C ILE A 67 -8.13 1.08 2.68
N ALA A 68 -9.26 0.74 3.31
CA ALA A 68 -9.86 1.57 4.36
C ALA A 68 -8.90 1.86 5.54
N PRO A 69 -8.26 0.87 6.19
CA PRO A 69 -7.32 1.14 7.27
C PRO A 69 -6.05 1.87 6.79
N SER A 70 -5.62 1.70 5.52
CA SER A 70 -4.46 2.42 4.97
C SER A 70 -4.64 3.94 4.91
N MET A 71 -5.89 4.43 4.79
CA MET A 71 -6.21 5.86 4.78
C MET A 71 -5.83 6.55 6.11
N THR A 72 -5.70 5.79 7.19
CA THR A 72 -5.32 6.30 8.53
C THR A 72 -4.04 7.12 8.47
N LEU A 73 -3.01 6.64 7.76
CA LEU A 73 -1.75 7.37 7.60
C LEU A 73 -1.97 8.75 6.96
N PHE A 74 -2.74 8.79 5.87
CA PHE A 74 -2.99 10.01 5.10
C PHE A 74 -3.87 11.03 5.83
N ILE A 75 -4.58 10.62 6.89
CA ILE A 75 -5.36 11.51 7.74
C ILE A 75 -4.52 11.97 8.95
N VAL A 76 -3.93 11.02 9.68
CA VAL A 76 -3.22 11.29 10.93
C VAL A 76 -1.95 12.11 10.68
N PHE A 77 -1.16 11.74 9.67
CA PHE A 77 0.12 12.38 9.40
C PHE A 77 -0.02 13.90 9.20
N PRO A 78 -0.86 14.42 8.27
CA PRO A 78 -1.00 15.86 8.11
C PRO A 78 -1.62 16.53 9.34
N LEU A 79 -2.46 15.84 10.12
CA LEU A 79 -3.00 16.41 11.37
C LEU A 79 -1.90 16.62 12.43
N LEU A 80 -0.97 15.67 12.59
CA LEU A 80 0.15 15.79 13.53
C LEU A 80 1.14 16.88 13.10
N ILE A 81 1.46 16.95 11.81
CA ILE A 81 2.32 18.01 11.26
C ILE A 81 1.67 19.39 11.49
N LYS A 82 0.37 19.54 11.22
CA LYS A 82 -0.37 20.79 11.47
C LYS A 82 -0.43 21.19 12.95
N LYS A 83 -0.30 20.22 13.86
CA LYS A 83 -0.21 20.45 15.32
C LYS A 83 1.21 20.81 15.79
N GLY A 84 2.18 20.90 14.88
CA GLY A 84 3.55 21.30 15.19
C GLY A 84 4.49 20.16 15.59
N LEU A 85 4.07 18.89 15.47
CA LEU A 85 5.00 17.77 15.63
C LEU A 85 5.96 17.72 14.43
N SER A 86 7.20 17.31 14.69
CA SER A 86 8.18 17.10 13.62
C SER A 86 7.85 15.88 12.76
N PHE A 87 8.51 15.78 11.60
CA PHE A 87 8.23 14.75 10.60
C PHE A 87 8.34 13.32 11.14
N TYR A 88 9.48 12.95 11.73
CA TYR A 88 9.75 11.56 12.12
C TYR A 88 8.80 11.03 13.21
N PRO A 89 8.52 11.76 14.32
CA PRO A 89 7.52 11.33 15.30
C PRO A 89 6.12 11.25 14.69
N SER A 90 5.73 12.23 13.85
CA SER A 90 4.43 12.22 13.18
C SER A 90 4.26 10.99 12.30
N MET A 91 5.30 10.64 11.55
CA MET A 91 5.32 9.45 10.69
C MET A 91 5.20 8.17 11.53
N PHE A 92 5.99 8.04 12.60
CA PHE A 92 5.98 6.87 13.47
C PHE A 92 4.61 6.64 14.12
N ILE A 93 3.99 7.70 14.66
CA ILE A 93 2.64 7.64 15.25
C ILE A 93 1.60 7.27 14.19
N SER A 94 1.69 7.86 13.00
CA SER A 94 0.73 7.57 11.91
C SER A 94 0.83 6.12 11.43
N ILE A 95 2.04 5.57 11.31
CA ILE A 95 2.27 4.15 10.99
C ILE A 95 1.69 3.27 12.09
N SER A 96 1.97 3.58 13.37
CA SER A 96 1.47 2.81 14.51
C SER A 96 -0.05 2.78 14.56
N LEU A 97 -0.71 3.93 14.34
CA LEU A 97 -2.17 4.02 14.28
C LEU A 97 -2.74 3.29 13.05
N THR A 98 -2.04 3.31 11.92
CA THR A 98 -2.42 2.55 10.74
C THR A 98 -2.43 1.05 11.05
N ILE A 99 -1.37 0.52 11.68
CA ILE A 99 -1.30 -0.89 12.12
C ILE A 99 -2.48 -1.25 13.02
N LEU A 100 -2.82 -0.40 13.99
CA LEU A 100 -3.99 -0.61 14.86
C LEU A 100 -5.31 -0.60 14.09
N ALA A 101 -5.44 0.26 13.07
CA ALA A 101 -6.62 0.29 12.20
C ALA A 101 -6.75 -1.01 11.39
N TYR A 102 -5.64 -1.56 10.88
CA TYR A 102 -5.63 -2.85 10.21
C TYR A 102 -6.17 -3.97 11.10
N TYR A 103 -5.64 -4.10 12.33
CA TYR A 103 -6.14 -5.09 13.28
C TYR A 103 -7.62 -4.90 13.61
N SER A 104 -8.06 -3.65 13.75
CA SER A 104 -9.47 -3.34 14.02
C SER A 104 -10.38 -3.80 12.89
N VAL A 105 -10.00 -3.56 11.63
CA VAL A 105 -10.79 -3.96 10.46
C VAL A 105 -10.85 -5.48 10.32
N ILE A 106 -9.72 -6.18 10.47
CA ILE A 106 -9.67 -7.65 10.43
C ILE A 106 -10.58 -8.24 11.51
N PHE A 107 -10.46 -7.78 12.75
CA PHE A 107 -11.28 -8.24 13.87
C PHE A 107 -12.78 -7.99 13.66
N ILE A 108 -13.15 -6.85 13.07
CA ILE A 108 -14.55 -6.54 12.76
C ILE A 108 -15.07 -7.48 11.66
N LEU A 109 -14.30 -7.70 10.60
CA LEU A 109 -14.70 -8.54 9.47
C LEU A 109 -14.86 -10.01 9.86
N GLU A 110 -13.95 -10.53 10.69
CA GLU A 110 -14.05 -11.86 11.28
C GLU A 110 -15.37 -12.05 12.03
N LYS A 111 -15.82 -11.04 12.80
CA LYS A 111 -17.12 -11.09 13.50
C LYS A 111 -18.33 -11.14 12.58
N PHE A 112 -18.21 -10.62 11.37
CA PHE A 112 -19.25 -10.68 10.34
C PHE A 112 -19.11 -11.91 9.43
N GLY A 113 -18.20 -12.83 9.73
CA GLY A 113 -17.97 -14.05 8.96
C GLY A 113 -17.20 -13.83 7.66
N VAL A 114 -16.52 -12.70 7.51
CA VAL A 114 -15.62 -12.42 6.39
C VAL A 114 -14.19 -12.78 6.81
N GLU A 115 -13.70 -13.93 6.35
CA GLU A 115 -12.31 -14.34 6.58
C GLU A 115 -11.38 -13.66 5.56
N LEU A 116 -10.47 -12.85 6.09
CA LEU A 116 -9.55 -12.01 5.33
C LEU A 116 -8.17 -12.62 5.12
#